data_AF-A0A2V9F8Y9-F1
#
_entry.id   AF-A0A2V9F8Y9-F1
#
_cell.length_a   1.000
_cell.length_b   1.000
_cell.length_c   1.000
_cell.angle_alpha   90.00
_cell.angle_beta   90.00
_cell.angle_gamma   90.00
#
_symmetry.space_group_name_H-M   'P 1'
#
loop_
_entity.id
_entity.type
_entity.pdbx_description
1 polymer ?
#
loop_
_entity_poly.entity_id
_entity_poly.type
_entity_poly.pdbx_seq_one_letter_code
_entity_poly.pdbx_strand_id
1 'polypeptide(L)'
;MSRTLTILPCVAFVFAGVLGGAAPQSAKKGTAVSKRILYACALLTPAEIEAIQGERVEETKPTVRPSGGLFATQCLFRTPTLNKSVSLFLTASDPLHSVPLTARQLWQKQFHSSEVESDEEPVAGENKKKLDSERERESREPRPIRGLGEEAYWVASPVASALYVLKGEMFLRISVGSAGQESERMEKSKALARAVLKRL
;
A
#
# COMPACT_ATOMS: atom_id res chain seq x y z
N MET A 1 51.52 15.47 -53.13
CA MET A 1 52.80 16.17 -53.28
C MET A 1 53.31 16.58 -51.90
N SER A 2 54.48 16.04 -51.53
CA SER A 2 55.55 16.54 -50.64
C SER A 2 55.22 17.45 -49.45
N ARG A 3 55.53 17.01 -48.21
CA ARG A 3 56.78 17.28 -47.42
C ARG A 3 56.86 18.76 -46.98
N THR A 4 57.01 19.10 -45.70
CA THR A 4 58.28 18.88 -44.95
C THR A 4 58.12 18.77 -43.44
N LEU A 5 59.05 17.98 -42.90
CA LEU A 5 59.39 17.66 -41.52
C LEU A 5 60.48 18.64 -41.04
N THR A 6 60.41 19.12 -39.79
CA THR A 6 61.60 19.62 -39.07
C THR A 6 61.54 19.13 -37.62
N ILE A 7 62.64 18.50 -37.21
CA ILE A 7 62.87 17.80 -35.94
C ILE A 7 63.73 18.71 -35.02
N LEU A 8 63.70 18.41 -33.71
CA LEU A 8 64.81 18.44 -32.71
C LEU A 8 64.73 19.60 -31.68
N PRO A 9 65.24 19.48 -30.42
CA PRO A 9 65.41 18.34 -29.50
C PRO A 9 64.90 18.58 -28.05
N CYS A 10 64.89 17.49 -27.26
CA CYS A 10 65.23 17.35 -25.83
C CYS A 10 64.98 18.52 -24.85
N VAL A 11 64.11 18.29 -23.86
CA VAL A 11 64.52 18.29 -22.44
C VAL A 11 63.69 17.24 -21.70
N ALA A 12 64.36 16.18 -21.24
CA ALA A 12 63.82 15.26 -20.26
C ALA A 12 63.83 15.96 -18.89
N PHE A 13 62.67 16.20 -18.30
CA PHE A 13 62.55 16.50 -16.88
C PHE A 13 62.01 15.28 -16.15
N VAL A 14 62.96 14.50 -15.65
CA VAL A 14 62.74 13.51 -14.61
C VAL A 14 62.50 14.28 -13.31
N PHE A 15 61.25 14.33 -12.83
CA PHE A 15 60.96 14.67 -11.45
C PHE A 15 60.67 13.39 -10.68
N ALA A 16 61.70 12.91 -10.00
CA ALA A 16 61.59 11.89 -8.96
C ALA A 16 61.30 12.58 -7.62
N GLY A 17 60.20 12.16 -6.99
CA GLY A 17 60.02 12.11 -5.54
C GLY A 17 59.63 13.40 -4.83
N VAL A 18 58.43 13.43 -4.26
CA VAL A 18 58.22 13.52 -2.80
C VAL A 18 56.90 12.83 -2.45
N LEU A 19 56.95 12.01 -1.41
CA LEU A 19 55.83 11.29 -0.80
C LEU A 19 54.73 12.24 -0.34
N GLY A 20 53.51 11.97 -0.78
CA GLY A 20 52.29 12.59 -0.28
C GLY A 20 51.11 11.68 -0.55
N GLY A 21 51.05 10.54 0.14
CA GLY A 21 49.92 9.61 0.09
C GLY A 21 48.67 10.25 0.65
N ALA A 22 47.89 10.93 -0.20
CA ALA A 22 46.49 11.18 0.06
C ALA A 22 45.74 9.89 -0.25
N ALA A 23 45.51 9.07 0.77
CA ALA A 23 44.61 7.93 0.69
C ALA A 23 43.26 8.40 0.13
N PRO A 24 42.66 7.70 -0.86
CA PRO A 24 41.28 7.95 -1.22
C PRO A 24 40.45 7.58 0.01
N GLN A 25 39.87 8.59 0.66
CA GLN A 25 38.88 8.37 1.69
C GLN A 25 37.72 7.63 1.04
N SER A 26 37.70 6.32 1.28
CA SER A 26 36.58 5.44 0.99
C SER A 26 35.39 5.98 1.77
N ALA A 27 34.65 6.88 1.13
CA ALA A 27 33.37 7.35 1.61
C ALA A 27 32.49 6.11 1.78
N LYS A 28 32.28 5.71 3.04
CA LYS A 28 31.29 4.71 3.41
C LYS A 28 29.98 5.16 2.76
N LYS A 29 29.54 4.47 1.71
CA LYS A 29 28.14 4.49 1.28
C LYS A 29 27.34 3.88 2.42
N GLY A 30 27.01 4.72 3.40
CA GLY A 30 25.87 4.47 4.26
C GLY A 30 24.68 4.37 3.33
N THR A 31 24.12 3.18 3.19
CA THR A 31 22.83 2.97 2.54
C THR A 31 21.79 3.67 3.40
N ALA A 32 21.62 4.97 3.20
CA ALA A 32 20.42 5.66 3.60
C ALA A 32 19.31 5.07 2.75
N VAL A 33 18.51 4.18 3.35
CA VAL A 33 17.25 3.72 2.76
C VAL A 33 16.37 4.98 2.69
N SER A 34 16.38 5.65 1.53
CA SER A 34 15.47 6.74 1.26
C SER A 34 14.05 6.20 1.43
N LYS A 35 13.36 6.61 2.49
CA LYS A 35 11.99 6.18 2.81
C LYS A 35 11.09 6.65 1.65
N ARG A 36 10.80 5.75 0.72
CA ARG A 36 10.06 6.08 -0.51
C ARG A 36 8.60 6.30 -0.15
N ILE A 37 8.03 7.43 -0.56
CA ILE A 37 6.59 7.65 -0.49
C ILE A 37 5.93 6.72 -1.51
N LEU A 38 5.07 5.82 -1.04
CA LEU A 38 4.35 4.87 -1.88
C LEU A 38 2.95 5.40 -2.18
N TYR A 39 2.51 5.36 -3.44
CA TYR A 39 1.17 5.77 -3.84
C TYR A 39 0.35 4.56 -4.25
N ALA A 40 -0.93 4.52 -3.84
CA ALA A 40 -1.83 3.40 -4.13
C ALA A 40 -1.86 3.00 -5.62
N CYS A 41 -1.89 3.97 -6.56
CA CYS A 41 -1.93 3.65 -7.99
C CYS A 41 -0.70 2.92 -8.53
N ALA A 42 0.44 3.01 -7.83
CA ALA A 42 1.67 2.33 -8.24
C ALA A 42 1.77 0.87 -7.73
N LEU A 43 0.83 0.44 -6.88
CA LEU A 43 0.86 -0.86 -6.22
C LEU A 43 0.15 -1.98 -7.00
N LEU A 44 -0.62 -1.64 -8.02
CA LEU A 44 -1.29 -2.57 -8.92
C LEU A 44 -1.12 -2.11 -10.36
N THR A 45 -0.99 -3.06 -11.26
CA THR A 45 -0.97 -2.80 -12.70
C THR A 45 -2.34 -3.12 -13.33
N PRO A 46 -2.70 -2.43 -14.44
CA PRO A 46 -3.89 -2.78 -15.22
C PRO A 46 -3.94 -4.26 -15.63
N ALA A 47 -2.80 -4.84 -16.02
CA ALA A 47 -2.71 -6.24 -16.45
C ALA A 47 -2.99 -7.24 -15.31
N GLU A 48 -2.51 -6.96 -14.09
CA GLU A 48 -2.85 -7.78 -12.91
C GLU A 48 -4.34 -7.70 -12.59
N ILE A 49 -4.92 -6.50 -12.70
CA ILE A 49 -6.35 -6.31 -12.46
C ILE A 49 -7.17 -7.05 -13.53
N GLU A 50 -6.80 -6.95 -14.79
CA GLU A 50 -7.46 -7.64 -15.89
C GLU A 50 -7.39 -9.17 -15.72
N ALA A 51 -6.22 -9.70 -15.34
CA ALA A 51 -6.07 -11.12 -15.08
C ALA A 51 -6.95 -11.63 -13.92
N ILE A 52 -7.29 -10.78 -12.96
CA ILE A 52 -8.11 -11.13 -11.78
C ILE A 52 -9.60 -10.86 -12.00
N GLN A 53 -9.94 -9.74 -12.66
CA GLN A 53 -11.32 -9.30 -12.88
C GLN A 53 -11.93 -9.82 -14.18
N GLY A 54 -11.09 -10.25 -15.13
CA GLY A 54 -11.50 -10.60 -16.48
C GLY A 54 -11.92 -9.40 -17.33
N GLU A 55 -11.62 -8.17 -16.90
CA GLU A 55 -11.91 -6.94 -17.63
C GLU A 55 -10.71 -5.99 -17.56
N ARG A 56 -10.38 -5.39 -18.70
CA ARG A 56 -9.37 -4.34 -18.79
C ARG A 56 -9.73 -3.14 -17.92
N VAL A 57 -8.71 -2.44 -17.44
CA VAL A 57 -8.89 -1.12 -16.80
C VAL A 57 -8.97 -0.05 -17.88
N GLU A 58 -10.04 0.74 -17.87
CA GLU A 58 -10.23 1.87 -18.79
C GLU A 58 -9.63 3.16 -18.25
N GLU A 59 -9.60 3.30 -16.92
CA GLU A 59 -9.18 4.53 -16.27
C GLU A 59 -8.57 4.24 -14.89
N THR A 60 -7.52 4.98 -14.55
CA THR A 60 -6.91 4.96 -13.21
C THR A 60 -7.01 6.35 -12.60
N LYS A 61 -7.81 6.47 -11.53
CA LYS A 61 -8.10 7.74 -10.84
C LYS A 61 -7.42 7.77 -9.49
N PRO A 62 -6.29 8.50 -9.33
CA PRO A 62 -5.73 8.77 -8.01
C PRO A 62 -6.65 9.69 -7.22
N THR A 63 -6.80 9.44 -5.93
CA THR A 63 -7.43 10.37 -5.00
C THR A 63 -6.54 10.47 -3.76
N VAL A 64 -6.03 11.67 -3.50
CA VAL A 64 -5.30 11.94 -2.26
C VAL A 64 -6.31 12.47 -1.26
N ARG A 65 -6.45 11.80 -0.12
CA ARG A 65 -7.33 12.25 0.97
C ARG A 65 -6.42 12.76 2.09
N PRO A 66 -6.62 13.99 2.60
CA PRO A 66 -5.95 14.41 3.83
C PRO A 66 -6.34 13.45 4.96
N SER A 67 -5.38 12.82 5.63
CA SER A 67 -5.65 11.82 6.68
C SER A 67 -5.09 12.19 8.04
N GLY A 68 -5.35 13.42 8.51
CA GLY A 68 -5.20 13.78 9.92
C GLY A 68 -3.83 13.45 10.54
N GLY A 69 -2.74 13.57 9.78
CA GLY A 69 -1.38 13.24 10.24
C GLY A 69 -0.82 11.90 9.77
N LEU A 70 -1.65 11.04 9.17
CA LEU A 70 -1.19 9.89 8.38
C LEU A 70 -0.99 10.33 6.93
N PHE A 71 -0.18 9.56 6.19
CA PHE A 71 -0.12 9.64 4.74
C PHE A 71 -1.10 8.61 4.16
N ALA A 72 -2.17 9.07 3.51
CA ALA A 72 -3.14 8.19 2.88
C ALA A 72 -3.35 8.51 1.40
N THR A 73 -3.30 7.48 0.57
CA THR A 73 -3.54 7.58 -0.87
C THR A 73 -4.55 6.54 -1.30
N GLN A 74 -5.41 6.91 -2.25
CA GLN A 74 -6.40 6.04 -2.84
C GLN A 74 -6.20 5.99 -4.35
N CYS A 75 -6.52 4.85 -4.95
CA CYS A 75 -6.62 4.68 -6.38
C CYS A 75 -7.91 3.93 -6.74
N LEU A 76 -8.67 4.46 -7.68
CA LEU A 76 -9.78 3.76 -8.32
C LEU A 76 -9.34 3.31 -9.72
N PHE A 77 -9.32 2.00 -9.94
CA PHE A 77 -9.14 1.38 -11.24
C PHE A 77 -10.51 1.04 -11.81
N ARG A 78 -10.96 1.85 -12.77
CA ARG A 78 -12.28 1.71 -13.39
C ARG A 78 -12.22 0.71 -14.53
N THR A 79 -13.15 -0.24 -14.51
CA THR A 79 -13.43 -1.19 -15.57
C THR A 79 -14.70 -0.77 -16.34
N PRO A 80 -14.97 -1.32 -17.54
CA PRO A 80 -16.21 -1.06 -18.27
C PRO A 80 -17.44 -1.34 -17.40
N THR A 81 -17.42 -2.47 -16.67
CA THR A 81 -18.47 -2.80 -15.71
C THR A 81 -18.11 -2.26 -14.33
N LEU A 82 -18.86 -1.26 -13.83
CA LEU A 82 -18.57 -0.58 -12.55
C LEU A 82 -18.42 -1.53 -11.35
N ASN A 83 -19.21 -2.59 -11.31
CA ASN A 83 -19.17 -3.57 -10.22
C ASN A 83 -17.93 -4.48 -10.26
N LYS A 84 -17.07 -4.38 -11.28
CA LYS A 84 -15.74 -5.03 -11.33
C LYS A 84 -14.59 -4.07 -11.10
N SER A 85 -14.88 -2.78 -10.89
CA SER A 85 -13.85 -1.79 -10.59
C SER A 85 -13.20 -2.07 -9.24
N VAL A 86 -11.93 -1.69 -9.12
CA VAL A 86 -11.11 -1.94 -7.93
C VAL A 86 -10.77 -0.61 -7.27
N SER A 87 -11.02 -0.51 -5.98
CA SER A 87 -10.56 0.60 -5.15
C SER A 87 -9.48 0.11 -4.20
N LEU A 88 -8.31 0.73 -4.28
CA LEU A 88 -7.17 0.47 -3.40
C LEU A 88 -6.89 1.70 -2.56
N PHE A 89 -6.87 1.53 -1.25
CA PHE A 89 -6.44 2.56 -0.30
C PHE A 89 -5.18 2.08 0.41
N LEU A 90 -4.18 2.95 0.50
CA LEU A 90 -2.97 2.75 1.28
C LEU A 90 -2.94 3.81 2.38
N THR A 91 -2.85 3.35 3.62
CA THR A 91 -2.55 4.19 4.79
C THR A 91 -1.13 3.88 5.24
N ALA A 92 -0.30 4.90 5.40
CA ALA A 92 1.04 4.78 5.94
C ALA A 92 1.29 5.87 6.98
N SER A 93 2.18 5.59 7.92
CA SER A 93 2.73 6.63 8.80
C SER A 93 3.50 7.66 7.97
N ASP A 94 3.29 8.96 8.22
CA ASP A 94 3.97 10.02 7.49
C ASP A 94 5.50 9.90 7.68
N PRO A 95 6.30 9.78 6.61
CA PRO A 95 7.75 9.65 6.73
C PRO A 95 8.46 10.97 7.06
N LEU A 96 7.81 12.13 6.83
CA LEU A 96 8.36 13.47 6.99
C LEU A 96 7.90 14.15 8.30
N HIS A 97 6.75 13.74 8.83
CA HIS A 97 6.20 14.26 10.07
C HIS A 97 5.97 13.12 11.06
N SER A 98 6.70 13.11 12.18
CA SER A 98 6.44 12.19 13.28
C SER A 98 5.19 12.65 14.04
N VAL A 99 4.02 12.24 13.57
CA VAL A 99 2.73 12.54 14.20
C VAL A 99 2.42 11.50 15.29
N PRO A 100 1.63 11.82 16.35
CA PRO A 100 1.33 10.87 17.44
C PRO A 100 0.57 9.60 17.03
N LEU A 101 -0.07 9.59 15.85
CA LEU A 101 -0.87 8.47 15.36
C LEU A 101 -0.16 7.78 14.18
N THR A 102 0.27 6.55 14.41
CA THR A 102 0.86 5.65 13.40
C THR A 102 -0.21 4.79 12.73
N ALA A 103 0.12 4.24 11.56
CA ALA A 103 -0.75 3.30 10.87
C ALA A 103 -1.08 2.06 11.72
N ARG A 104 -0.11 1.57 12.53
CA ARG A 104 -0.34 0.46 13.46
C ARG A 104 -1.28 0.82 14.60
N GLN A 105 -1.15 2.00 15.19
CA GLN A 105 -2.10 2.42 16.23
C GLN A 105 -3.53 2.53 15.69
N LEU A 106 -3.69 3.04 14.46
CA LEU A 106 -4.98 3.04 13.79
C LEU A 106 -5.50 1.62 13.52
N TRP A 107 -4.63 0.70 13.09
CA TRP A 107 -4.97 -0.72 12.93
C TRP A 107 -5.44 -1.37 14.23
N GLN A 108 -4.70 -1.16 15.32
CA GLN A 108 -5.03 -1.67 16.64
C GLN A 108 -6.39 -1.16 17.11
N LYS A 109 -6.64 0.15 16.94
CA LYS A 109 -7.95 0.72 17.23
C LYS A 109 -9.07 0.15 16.36
N GLN A 110 -8.80 -0.17 15.09
CA GLN A 110 -9.83 -0.64 14.16
C GLN A 110 -10.21 -2.11 14.38
N PHE A 111 -9.24 -2.99 14.69
CA PHE A 111 -9.44 -4.44 14.67
C PHE A 111 -9.26 -5.13 16.02
N HIS A 112 -8.74 -4.41 17.02
CA HIS A 112 -8.41 -4.99 18.33
C HIS A 112 -8.95 -4.18 19.52
N SER A 113 -9.59 -3.02 19.32
CA SER A 113 -10.30 -2.38 20.42
C SER A 113 -11.54 -3.19 20.75
N SER A 114 -11.51 -3.86 21.90
CA SER A 114 -12.71 -4.40 22.51
C SER A 114 -13.64 -3.24 22.88
N GLU A 115 -14.68 -3.00 22.09
CA GLU A 115 -15.84 -2.23 22.58
C GLU A 115 -16.53 -3.10 23.65
N VAL A 116 -16.01 -3.04 24.87
CA VAL A 116 -16.73 -3.42 26.07
C VAL A 116 -17.68 -2.27 26.38
N GLU A 117 -18.86 -2.27 25.77
CA GLU A 117 -20.09 -1.68 26.32
C GLU A 117 -21.26 -2.59 25.95
N SER A 118 -21.32 -3.75 26.61
CA SER A 118 -22.57 -4.34 27.03
C SER A 118 -23.06 -3.56 28.24
N ASP A 119 -24.26 -2.99 28.17
CA ASP A 119 -25.28 -2.96 29.24
C ASP A 119 -26.29 -1.81 29.00
N GLU A 120 -27.18 -1.99 28.03
CA GLU A 120 -28.54 -1.46 28.17
C GLU A 120 -29.51 -2.60 27.85
N GLU A 121 -30.23 -3.05 28.89
CA GLU A 121 -31.22 -4.11 28.78
C GLU A 121 -32.30 -3.75 27.76
N PRO A 122 -32.65 -4.64 26.81
CA PRO A 122 -33.69 -4.34 25.84
C PRO A 122 -35.07 -4.40 26.51
N VAL A 123 -35.71 -3.24 26.61
CA VAL A 123 -37.14 -3.10 26.90
C VAL A 123 -37.93 -3.95 25.90
N ALA A 124 -38.80 -4.82 26.42
CA ALA A 124 -39.56 -5.79 25.63
C ALA A 124 -40.46 -5.10 24.58
N GLY A 125 -40.17 -5.32 23.29
CA GLY A 125 -41.06 -4.87 22.20
C GLY A 125 -40.49 -4.85 20.78
N GLU A 126 -39.16 -4.83 20.58
CA GLU A 126 -38.54 -4.61 19.26
C GLU A 126 -37.95 -5.88 18.60
N ASN A 127 -38.73 -6.95 18.45
CA ASN A 127 -38.22 -8.22 17.89
C ASN A 127 -37.81 -8.15 16.39
N LYS A 128 -38.22 -7.12 15.64
CA LYS A 128 -37.87 -6.99 14.20
C LYS A 128 -36.62 -6.15 13.95
N LYS A 129 -36.42 -5.07 14.71
CA LYS A 129 -35.21 -4.23 14.66
C LYS A 129 -33.97 -4.94 15.19
N LYS A 130 -34.15 -5.80 16.21
CA LYS A 130 -33.04 -6.52 16.83
C LYS A 130 -32.35 -7.47 15.84
N LEU A 131 -33.13 -8.24 15.08
CA LEU A 131 -32.63 -9.19 14.09
C LEU A 131 -31.89 -8.51 12.92
N ASP A 132 -32.39 -7.38 12.43
CA ASP A 132 -31.72 -6.61 11.37
C ASP A 132 -30.44 -5.96 11.90
N SER A 133 -30.43 -5.49 13.16
CA SER A 133 -29.25 -4.91 13.79
C SER A 133 -28.16 -5.94 14.13
N GLU A 134 -28.54 -7.17 14.51
CA GLU A 134 -27.63 -8.27 14.78
C GLU A 134 -27.00 -8.77 13.48
N ARG A 135 -27.77 -8.92 12.39
CA ARG A 135 -27.23 -9.24 11.06
C ARG A 135 -26.34 -8.13 10.49
N GLU A 136 -26.67 -6.86 10.72
CA GLU A 136 -25.81 -5.73 10.33
C GLU A 136 -24.51 -5.67 11.15
N ARG A 137 -24.54 -6.05 12.44
CA ARG A 137 -23.36 -6.11 13.30
C ARG A 137 -22.48 -7.32 12.95
N GLU A 138 -23.07 -8.50 12.81
CA GLU A 138 -22.37 -9.74 12.43
C GLU A 138 -21.76 -9.64 11.01
N SER A 139 -22.45 -8.95 10.08
CA SER A 139 -21.88 -8.67 8.76
C SER A 139 -20.74 -7.64 8.78
N ARG A 140 -20.59 -6.83 9.83
CA ARG A 140 -19.49 -5.87 9.98
C ARG A 140 -18.32 -6.43 10.79
N GLU A 141 -18.47 -7.56 11.45
CA GLU A 141 -17.38 -8.17 12.23
C GLU A 141 -16.19 -8.53 11.31
N PRO A 142 -14.98 -8.02 11.61
CA PRO A 142 -13.81 -8.34 10.84
C PRO A 142 -13.46 -9.83 10.93
N ARG A 143 -13.57 -10.55 9.82
CA ARG A 143 -13.19 -11.99 9.75
C ARG A 143 -11.70 -12.13 9.45
N PRO A 144 -10.91 -12.80 10.31
CA PRO A 144 -9.47 -12.91 10.12
C PRO A 144 -9.12 -13.75 8.88
N ILE A 145 -8.15 -13.30 8.11
CA ILE A 145 -7.61 -13.99 6.93
C ILE A 145 -6.13 -14.30 7.19
N ARG A 146 -5.79 -15.60 7.20
CA ARG A 146 -4.41 -16.05 7.42
C ARG A 146 -3.59 -15.98 6.12
N GLY A 147 -2.28 -15.78 6.26
CA GLY A 147 -1.31 -15.89 5.16
C GLY A 147 -1.27 -14.68 4.22
N LEU A 148 -1.80 -13.52 4.64
CA LEU A 148 -1.68 -12.25 3.91
C LEU A 148 -1.15 -11.17 4.86
N GLY A 149 -0.06 -10.52 4.47
CA GLY A 149 0.58 -9.51 5.31
C GLY A 149 1.06 -10.10 6.64
N GLU A 150 1.12 -9.24 7.65
CA GLU A 150 1.30 -9.63 9.06
C GLU A 150 -0.04 -10.03 9.68
N GLU A 151 -1.08 -9.23 9.40
CA GLU A 151 -2.46 -9.49 9.77
C GLU A 151 -3.40 -9.05 8.65
N ALA A 152 -4.53 -9.73 8.49
CA ALA A 152 -5.52 -9.36 7.51
C ALA A 152 -6.93 -9.69 7.98
N TYR A 153 -7.88 -8.83 7.59
CA TYR A 153 -9.28 -8.97 7.94
C TYR A 153 -10.17 -8.72 6.73
N TRP A 154 -11.17 -9.57 6.55
CA TRP A 154 -12.28 -9.30 5.66
C TRP A 154 -13.41 -8.67 6.45
N VAL A 155 -13.79 -7.46 6.05
CA VAL A 155 -14.98 -6.78 6.58
C VAL A 155 -16.08 -6.94 5.54
N ALA A 156 -17.11 -7.72 5.88
CA ALA A 156 -18.26 -7.89 5.00
C ALA A 156 -19.18 -6.65 5.09
N SER A 157 -19.96 -6.46 4.03
CA SER A 157 -20.97 -5.43 3.91
C SER A 157 -21.70 -5.70 2.60
N PRO A 158 -23.04 -5.59 2.56
CA PRO A 158 -23.81 -5.79 1.34
C PRO A 158 -23.30 -4.95 0.15
N VAL A 159 -22.85 -3.72 0.42
CA VAL A 159 -22.48 -2.74 -0.62
C VAL A 159 -20.98 -2.44 -0.66
N ALA A 160 -20.26 -2.57 0.47
CA ALA A 160 -18.92 -2.01 0.61
C ALA A 160 -17.90 -2.93 1.28
N SER A 161 -17.98 -4.25 1.05
CA SER A 161 -16.98 -5.16 1.63
C SER A 161 -15.56 -4.82 1.19
N ALA A 162 -14.61 -5.07 2.09
CA ALA A 162 -13.21 -4.82 1.82
C ALA A 162 -12.30 -5.80 2.55
N LEU A 163 -11.17 -6.11 1.91
CA LEU A 163 -10.04 -6.77 2.54
C LEU A 163 -9.08 -5.72 3.09
N TYR A 164 -8.75 -5.83 4.36
CA TYR A 164 -7.73 -5.04 5.04
C TYR A 164 -6.49 -5.89 5.28
N VAL A 165 -5.30 -5.34 5.03
CA VAL A 165 -4.03 -6.07 5.19
C VAL A 165 -2.98 -5.17 5.81
N LEU A 166 -2.44 -5.57 6.95
CA LEU A 166 -1.34 -4.91 7.64
C LEU A 166 0.02 -5.41 7.12
N LYS A 167 0.95 -4.50 6.89
CA LYS A 167 2.34 -4.82 6.53
C LYS A 167 3.27 -3.69 7.00
N GLY A 168 4.14 -3.93 7.97
CA GLY A 168 5.01 -2.89 8.52
C GLY A 168 4.21 -1.72 9.10
N GLU A 169 4.66 -0.48 8.80
CA GLU A 169 4.00 0.77 9.22
C GLU A 169 2.97 1.27 8.20
N MET A 170 2.31 0.34 7.52
CA MET A 170 1.25 0.64 6.55
C MET A 170 0.20 -0.45 6.55
N PHE A 171 -1.01 -0.10 6.11
CA PHE A 171 -2.04 -1.07 5.82
C PHE A 171 -2.83 -0.69 4.57
N LEU A 172 -3.38 -1.72 3.94
CA LEU A 172 -4.16 -1.63 2.72
C LEU A 172 -5.65 -1.80 3.04
N ARG A 173 -6.50 -1.17 2.24
CA ARG A 173 -7.92 -1.53 2.11
C ARG A 173 -8.22 -1.74 0.63
N ILE A 174 -8.66 -2.94 0.28
CA ILE A 174 -8.96 -3.36 -1.09
C ILE A 174 -10.45 -3.65 -1.19
N SER A 175 -11.13 -2.94 -2.08
CA SER A 175 -12.53 -3.22 -2.42
C SER A 175 -12.63 -3.55 -3.89
N VAL A 176 -13.34 -4.64 -4.19
CA VAL A 176 -13.87 -4.94 -5.51
C VAL A 176 -15.33 -4.51 -5.51
N GLY A 177 -15.81 -3.92 -6.61
CA GLY A 177 -17.23 -3.64 -6.78
C GLY A 177 -18.11 -4.87 -6.52
N SER A 178 -19.41 -4.66 -6.31
CA SER A 178 -20.34 -5.67 -5.82
C SER A 178 -20.74 -6.76 -6.83
N ALA A 179 -19.91 -7.06 -7.84
CA ALA A 179 -20.15 -8.20 -8.73
C ALA A 179 -19.98 -9.53 -8.00
N GLY A 180 -20.96 -10.43 -8.16
CA GLY A 180 -20.85 -11.81 -7.73
C GLY A 180 -21.05 -12.06 -6.24
N GLN A 181 -20.76 -13.29 -5.82
CA GLN A 181 -20.92 -13.74 -4.44
C GLN A 181 -19.81 -13.17 -3.55
N GLU A 182 -20.08 -13.04 -2.25
CA GLU A 182 -19.11 -12.52 -1.29
C GLU A 182 -17.78 -13.32 -1.29
N SER A 183 -17.86 -14.65 -1.41
CA SER A 183 -16.70 -15.53 -1.49
C SER A 183 -15.83 -15.22 -2.70
N GLU A 184 -16.43 -14.96 -3.86
CA GLU A 184 -15.71 -14.59 -5.08
C GLU A 184 -15.02 -13.22 -4.93
N ARG A 185 -15.72 -12.23 -4.36
CA ARG A 185 -15.13 -10.92 -4.07
C ARG A 185 -13.97 -11.03 -3.08
N MET A 186 -14.09 -11.89 -2.08
CA MET A 186 -13.02 -12.15 -1.13
C MET A 186 -11.81 -12.76 -1.82
N GLU A 187 -11.97 -13.81 -2.63
CA GLU A 187 -10.84 -14.44 -3.32
C GLU A 187 -10.15 -13.49 -4.31
N LYS A 188 -10.92 -12.69 -5.07
CA LYS A 188 -10.35 -11.63 -5.92
C LYS A 188 -9.58 -10.60 -5.10
N SER A 189 -10.12 -10.17 -3.96
CA SER A 189 -9.44 -9.23 -3.07
C SER A 189 -8.14 -9.82 -2.50
N LYS A 190 -8.13 -11.12 -2.14
CA LYS A 190 -6.91 -11.82 -1.70
C LYS A 190 -5.87 -11.90 -2.82
N ALA A 191 -6.28 -12.17 -4.06
CA ALA A 191 -5.38 -12.19 -5.22
C ALA A 191 -4.76 -10.80 -5.47
N LEU A 192 -5.57 -9.75 -5.41
CA LEU A 192 -5.10 -8.36 -5.50
C LEU A 192 -4.14 -8.01 -4.36
N ALA A 193 -4.43 -8.42 -3.12
CA ALA A 193 -3.54 -8.22 -1.99
C ALA A 193 -2.17 -8.88 -2.22
N ARG A 194 -2.14 -10.12 -2.71
CA ARG A 194 -0.87 -10.80 -3.05
C ARG A 194 -0.09 -10.06 -4.12
N ALA A 195 -0.76 -9.46 -5.11
CA ALA A 195 -0.11 -8.66 -6.13
C ALA A 195 0.48 -7.36 -5.56
N VAL A 196 -0.26 -6.67 -4.68
CA VAL A 196 0.21 -5.47 -3.99
C VAL A 196 1.43 -5.78 -3.10
N LEU A 197 1.34 -6.85 -2.29
CA LEU A 197 2.38 -7.21 -1.32
C LEU A 197 3.73 -7.54 -1.95
N LYS A 198 3.80 -7.84 -3.25
CA LYS A 198 5.08 -8.00 -3.97
C LYS A 198 5.85 -6.68 -4.12
N ARG A 199 5.19 -5.55 -3.90
CA ARG A 199 5.72 -4.19 -4.08
C ARG A 199 5.87 -3.42 -2.76
N LEU A 200 5.53 -4.05 -1.62
CA LEU A 200 5.63 -3.50 -0.26
C LEU A 200 6.74 -4.22 0.52
#